data_AF-A0A239IQX5-F1
#
_entry.id   AF-A0A239IQX5-F1
#
_cell.length_a   1.000
_cell.length_b   1.000
_cell.length_c   1.000
_cell.angle_alpha   90.00
_cell.angle_beta   90.00
_cell.angle_gamma   90.00
#
_symmetry.space_group_name_H-M   'P 1'
#
loop_
_entity.id
_entity.type
_entity.pdbx_description
1 polymer ?
#
loop_
_entity_poly.entity_id
_entity_poly.type
_entity_poly.pdbx_seq_one_letter_code
_entity_poly.pdbx_strand_id
1 'polypeptide(L)'
;MEAPRARRAVLSRQIRQERGSPAVGVSDRPRGVAGTGPSPADLAAYRSAVDDVVQRLEHDGAVPAPDRVAEHPEVRAVLDLVPGGTDDVLARIAQEVGAFRPSPRSNARTPATLLKILLLQQIDVLWWSSVRPFTDDADVLGSPEMAWLPSLRRRRQLAFRYRVCATHFPARARNHAVHRWAPGREPVSSGLSYPVARPAMVALLNEVADRFAQAAGPWPGSLWVNCIVRSTAVQQRLRALGYSALLPSAHCTGHAADIEMAWLRRHGVAAALEDVLTAYRTEGVLNVIDEGQAWHVCLNPAVVDRYERLAPLTAGPAGSR
;
A
#
# COMPACT_ATOMS: atom_id res chain seq x y z
N MET A 1 1.85 41.76 -30.56
CA MET A 1 3.16 41.08 -30.72
C MET A 1 3.96 41.37 -29.46
N GLU A 2 4.60 40.35 -28.89
CA GLU A 2 5.40 40.32 -27.66
C GLU A 2 4.71 40.44 -26.28
N ALA A 3 4.44 39.27 -25.67
CA ALA A 3 4.88 38.93 -24.30
C ALA A 3 4.52 37.47 -23.94
N PRO A 4 5.44 36.50 -24.04
CA PRO A 4 5.48 35.45 -23.01
C PRO A 4 6.89 34.90 -22.66
N ARG A 5 7.97 35.70 -22.79
CA ARG A 5 9.34 35.23 -22.45
C ARG A 5 9.80 35.53 -21.02
N ALA A 6 9.20 36.50 -20.32
CA ALA A 6 9.68 36.92 -19.00
C ALA A 6 9.31 35.99 -17.83
N ARG A 7 8.22 35.20 -17.92
CA ARG A 7 7.79 34.31 -16.83
C ARG A 7 8.57 32.99 -16.73
N ARG A 8 9.32 32.61 -17.78
CA ARG A 8 10.09 31.34 -17.80
C ARG A 8 11.49 31.47 -17.18
N ALA A 9 12.03 32.69 -17.12
CA ALA A 9 13.37 32.94 -16.58
C ALA A 9 13.42 32.96 -15.04
N VAL A 10 12.32 33.34 -14.37
CA VAL A 10 12.28 33.47 -12.89
C VAL A 10 12.20 32.10 -12.20
N LEU A 11 11.45 31.13 -12.76
CA LEU A 11 11.40 29.76 -12.23
C LEU A 11 12.72 28.97 -12.39
N SER A 12 13.58 29.38 -13.32
CA SER A 12 14.82 28.67 -13.64
C SER A 12 15.97 28.99 -12.67
N ARG A 13 15.92 30.15 -11.98
CA ARG A 13 16.92 30.54 -10.98
C ARG A 13 16.61 29.97 -9.60
N GLN A 14 15.34 29.83 -9.23
CA GLN A 14 14.94 29.37 -7.91
C GLN A 14 15.20 27.87 -7.69
N ILE A 15 15.18 27.06 -8.76
CA ILE A 15 15.53 25.63 -8.73
C ILE A 15 17.05 25.39 -8.63
N ARG A 16 17.88 26.41 -8.89
CA ARG A 16 19.35 26.28 -8.88
C ARG A 16 19.98 26.70 -7.54
N GLN A 17 19.21 27.29 -6.61
CA GLN A 17 19.73 27.86 -5.37
C GLN A 17 19.53 26.98 -4.12
N GLU A 18 18.82 25.86 -4.21
CA GLU A 18 18.73 24.84 -3.13
C GLU A 18 19.74 23.69 -3.28
N ARG A 19 20.72 23.82 -4.18
CA ARG A 19 21.87 22.92 -4.30
C ARG A 19 23.08 23.51 -3.57
N GLY A 20 23.05 23.48 -2.24
CA GLY A 20 24.21 23.91 -1.46
C GLY A 20 24.00 23.88 0.03
N SER A 21 24.10 22.70 0.65
CA SER A 21 24.75 22.53 1.96
C SER A 21 25.03 21.05 2.24
N PRO A 22 26.08 20.75 3.02
CA PRO A 22 26.96 19.61 2.76
C PRO A 22 26.46 18.30 3.35
N ALA A 23 26.91 17.21 2.72
CA ALA A 23 26.77 15.85 3.19
C ALA A 23 27.33 15.73 4.62
N VAL A 24 26.45 15.55 5.59
CA VAL A 24 26.81 15.02 6.91
C VAL A 24 27.12 13.54 6.69
N GLY A 25 28.38 13.19 6.90
CA GLY A 25 28.89 11.83 6.75
C GLY A 25 28.06 10.86 7.57
N VAL A 26 27.44 9.89 6.89
CA VAL A 26 26.83 8.73 7.53
C VAL A 26 27.99 7.91 8.10
N SER A 27 28.13 8.00 9.42
CA SER A 27 29.03 7.20 10.23
C SER A 27 28.78 5.72 9.95
N ASP A 28 29.83 5.04 9.50
CA ASP A 28 29.93 3.60 9.32
C ASP A 28 29.86 2.93 10.71
N ARG A 29 28.63 2.71 11.20
CA ARG A 29 28.40 1.95 12.44
C ARG A 29 28.33 0.46 12.10
N PRO A 30 29.02 -0.40 12.89
CA PRO A 30 29.07 -1.83 12.65
C PRO A 30 27.67 -2.45 12.69
N ARG A 31 27.42 -3.42 11.80
CA ARG A 31 26.21 -4.24 11.72
C ARG A 31 25.76 -4.65 13.13
N GLY A 32 24.69 -4.00 13.59
CA GLY A 32 23.99 -4.41 14.79
C GLY A 32 23.44 -5.82 14.63
N VAL A 33 23.61 -6.62 15.67
CA VAL A 33 23.00 -7.94 15.84
C VAL A 33 21.50 -7.83 15.52
N ALA A 34 20.97 -8.75 14.72
CA ALA A 34 19.55 -8.81 14.37
C ALA A 34 18.70 -8.82 15.65
N GLY A 35 18.16 -7.66 16.02
CA GLY A 35 17.12 -7.60 17.04
C GLY A 35 15.93 -8.40 16.54
N THR A 36 15.50 -9.37 17.34
CA THR A 36 14.26 -10.13 17.12
C THR A 36 13.12 -9.12 16.95
N GLY A 37 12.61 -9.00 15.73
CA GLY A 37 11.36 -8.27 15.48
C GLY A 37 10.20 -8.89 16.28
N PRO A 38 9.04 -8.23 16.33
CA PRO A 38 7.91 -8.72 17.11
C PRO A 38 7.53 -10.13 16.64
N SER A 39 7.31 -11.01 17.60
CA SER A 39 6.86 -12.37 17.31
C SER A 39 5.45 -12.35 16.70
N PRO A 40 5.00 -13.43 16.04
CA PRO A 40 3.63 -13.54 15.59
C PRO A 40 2.60 -13.33 16.71
N ALA A 41 2.92 -13.75 17.94
CA ALA A 41 2.08 -13.55 19.11
C ALA A 41 1.99 -12.06 19.50
N ASP A 42 3.12 -11.34 19.48
CA ASP A 42 3.15 -9.90 19.76
C ASP A 42 2.31 -9.12 18.73
N LEU A 43 2.42 -9.49 17.45
CA LEU A 43 1.60 -8.88 16.39
C LEU A 43 0.11 -9.21 16.52
N ALA A 44 -0.25 -10.39 17.03
CA ALA A 44 -1.64 -10.73 17.31
C ALA A 44 -2.19 -9.91 18.48
N ALA A 45 -1.43 -9.81 19.57
CA ALA A 45 -1.78 -9.01 20.74
C ALA A 45 -1.91 -7.52 20.38
N TYR A 46 -0.99 -6.99 19.57
CA TYR A 46 -1.04 -5.64 19.03
C TYR A 46 -2.33 -5.37 18.26
N ARG A 47 -2.71 -6.26 17.32
CA ARG A 47 -3.94 -6.08 16.53
C ARG A 47 -5.20 -6.08 17.40
N SER A 48 -5.25 -6.96 18.39
CA SER A 48 -6.34 -6.98 19.38
C SER A 48 -6.42 -5.66 20.14
N ALA A 49 -5.27 -5.16 20.64
CA ALA A 49 -5.23 -3.90 21.36
C ALA A 49 -5.64 -2.70 20.49
N VAL A 50 -5.28 -2.70 19.18
CA VAL A 50 -5.75 -1.68 18.23
C VAL A 50 -7.28 -1.73 18.08
N ASP A 51 -7.87 -2.92 17.97
CA ASP A 51 -9.32 -3.08 17.90
C ASP A 51 -10.00 -2.56 19.18
N ASP A 52 -9.45 -2.87 20.36
CA ASP A 52 -9.96 -2.39 21.66
C ASP A 52 -9.87 -0.86 21.80
N VAL A 53 -8.80 -0.25 21.28
CA VAL A 53 -8.63 1.22 21.26
C VAL A 53 -9.69 1.86 20.36
N VAL A 54 -9.89 1.32 19.16
CA VAL A 54 -10.84 1.87 18.18
C VAL A 54 -12.28 1.73 18.68
N GLN A 55 -12.63 0.57 19.26
CA GLN A 55 -13.98 0.33 19.80
C GLN A 55 -14.34 1.31 20.92
N ARG A 56 -13.41 1.60 21.84
CA ARG A 56 -13.62 2.59 22.91
C ARG A 56 -13.80 4.00 22.36
N LEU A 57 -13.01 4.39 21.35
CA LEU A 57 -13.14 5.72 20.74
C LEU A 57 -14.48 5.89 20.01
N GLU A 58 -14.97 4.84 19.34
CA GLU A 58 -16.30 4.86 18.72
C GLU A 58 -17.41 4.96 19.78
N HIS A 59 -17.26 4.31 20.93
CA HIS A 59 -18.21 4.39 22.03
C HIS A 59 -18.24 5.77 22.72
N ASP A 60 -17.06 6.33 23.02
CA ASP A 60 -16.93 7.60 23.75
C ASP A 60 -17.27 8.82 22.88
N GLY A 61 -17.31 8.67 21.55
CA GLY A 61 -17.42 9.78 20.60
C GLY A 61 -16.25 10.76 20.67
N ALA A 62 -15.15 10.36 21.30
CA ALA A 62 -14.01 11.21 21.60
C ALA A 62 -13.06 11.32 20.40
N VAL A 63 -12.39 12.47 20.29
CA VAL A 63 -11.25 12.61 19.38
C VAL A 63 -10.13 11.71 19.91
N PRO A 64 -9.40 10.97 19.03
CA PRO A 64 -8.30 10.13 19.47
C PRO A 64 -7.25 10.93 20.23
N ALA A 65 -7.04 10.57 21.50
CA ALA A 65 -5.99 11.12 22.34
C ALA A 65 -4.77 10.17 22.30
N PRO A 66 -3.61 10.61 21.81
CA PRO A 66 -2.37 9.81 21.79
C PRO A 66 -2.06 9.12 23.11
N ASP A 67 -2.26 9.83 24.22
CA ASP A 67 -1.99 9.32 25.57
C ASP A 67 -2.81 8.07 25.88
N ARG A 68 -4.09 8.04 25.49
CA ARG A 68 -4.97 6.86 25.68
C ARG A 68 -4.57 5.68 24.80
N VAL A 69 -3.97 5.94 23.64
CA VAL A 69 -3.44 4.88 22.78
C VAL A 69 -2.17 4.29 23.41
N ALA A 70 -1.33 5.12 24.01
CA ALA A 70 -0.09 4.72 24.68
C ALA A 70 -0.30 3.94 25.98
N GLU A 71 -1.50 4.01 26.59
CA GLU A 71 -1.88 3.20 27.76
C GLU A 71 -1.90 1.69 27.48
N HIS A 72 -1.96 1.29 26.20
CA HIS A 72 -1.90 -0.11 25.79
C HIS A 72 -0.46 -0.61 25.68
N PRO A 73 0.00 -1.51 26.55
CA PRO A 73 1.38 -1.98 26.52
C PRO A 73 1.71 -2.73 25.23
N GLU A 74 0.75 -3.45 24.65
CA GLU A 74 0.92 -4.16 23.37
C GLU A 74 1.11 -3.17 22.21
N VAL A 75 0.40 -2.04 22.24
CA VAL A 75 0.56 -0.96 21.25
C VAL A 75 1.95 -0.36 21.40
N ARG A 76 2.31 0.05 22.61
CA ARG A 76 3.62 0.64 22.90
C ARG A 76 4.79 -0.27 22.50
N ALA A 77 4.69 -1.57 22.81
CA ALA A 77 5.73 -2.54 22.48
C ALA A 77 6.04 -2.61 20.98
N VAL A 78 5.03 -2.53 20.11
CA VAL A 78 5.25 -2.49 18.65
C VAL A 78 5.75 -1.12 18.20
N LEU A 79 5.18 -0.03 18.72
CA LEU A 79 5.55 1.32 18.29
C LEU A 79 6.99 1.69 18.70
N ASP A 80 7.50 1.16 19.83
CA ASP A 80 8.89 1.34 20.26
C ASP A 80 9.91 0.71 19.31
N LEU A 81 9.50 -0.27 18.48
CA LEU A 81 10.34 -0.90 17.47
C LEU A 81 10.35 -0.15 16.14
N VAL A 82 9.38 0.74 15.92
CA VAL A 82 9.28 1.55 14.69
C VAL A 82 10.30 2.69 14.72
N PRO A 83 10.90 3.07 13.57
CA PRO A 83 11.77 4.25 13.52
C PRO A 83 11.08 5.53 14.07
N GLY A 84 11.70 6.12 15.10
CA GLY A 84 11.19 7.26 15.88
C GLY A 84 10.62 6.88 17.25
N GLY A 85 10.28 5.60 17.47
CA GLY A 85 9.69 5.12 18.72
C GLY A 85 8.22 5.58 18.91
N THR A 86 7.65 5.21 20.06
CA THR A 86 6.22 5.43 20.35
C THR A 86 5.79 6.88 20.22
N ASP A 87 6.51 7.80 20.86
CA ASP A 87 6.06 9.20 20.97
C ASP A 87 6.03 9.90 19.61
N ASP A 88 7.05 9.69 18.76
CA ASP A 88 7.10 10.24 17.41
C ASP A 88 6.01 9.66 16.51
N VAL A 89 5.75 8.35 16.62
CA VAL A 89 4.68 7.69 15.86
C VAL A 89 3.32 8.25 16.27
N LEU A 90 3.04 8.31 17.57
CA LEU A 90 1.76 8.79 18.08
C LEU A 90 1.53 10.27 17.78
N ALA A 91 2.55 11.11 17.85
CA ALA A 91 2.46 12.52 17.47
C ALA A 91 2.07 12.69 15.99
N ARG A 92 2.69 11.92 15.09
CA ARG A 92 2.34 11.92 13.65
C ARG A 92 0.91 11.42 13.43
N ILE A 93 0.52 10.33 14.08
CA ILE A 93 -0.84 9.78 13.99
C ILE A 93 -1.87 10.82 14.46
N ALA A 94 -1.62 11.50 15.58
CA ALA A 94 -2.49 12.54 16.11
C ALA A 94 -2.69 13.67 15.10
N GLN A 95 -1.61 14.09 14.44
CA GLN A 95 -1.66 15.12 13.41
C GLN A 95 -2.53 14.70 12.22
N GLU A 96 -2.34 13.49 11.69
CA GLU A 96 -3.14 12.98 10.56
C GLU A 96 -4.63 12.84 10.93
N VAL A 97 -4.89 12.31 12.13
CA VAL A 97 -6.26 12.13 12.64
C VAL A 97 -6.94 13.48 12.91
N GLY A 98 -6.25 14.45 13.51
CA GLY A 98 -6.81 15.79 13.75
C GLY A 98 -7.08 16.57 12.46
N ALA A 99 -6.24 16.36 11.44
CA ALA A 99 -6.42 16.93 10.11
C ALA A 99 -7.50 16.20 9.28
N PHE A 100 -7.97 15.04 9.72
CA PHE A 100 -8.88 14.21 8.94
C PHE A 100 -10.20 14.92 8.65
N ARG A 101 -10.59 14.91 7.37
CA ARG A 101 -11.91 15.33 6.89
C ARG A 101 -12.46 14.22 6.01
N PRO A 102 -13.66 13.67 6.31
CA PRO A 102 -14.27 12.66 5.48
C PRO A 102 -14.36 13.13 4.03
N SER A 103 -13.94 12.30 3.09
CA SER A 103 -14.09 12.59 1.67
C SER A 103 -14.34 11.31 0.89
N PRO A 104 -15.01 11.37 -0.28
CA PRO A 104 -15.19 10.20 -1.14
C PRO A 104 -13.88 9.59 -1.66
N ARG A 105 -12.74 10.29 -1.49
CA ARG A 105 -11.40 9.83 -1.89
C ARG A 105 -10.60 9.23 -0.73
N SER A 106 -11.09 9.37 0.50
CA SER A 106 -10.43 8.79 1.65
C SER A 106 -10.95 7.38 1.89
N ASN A 107 -10.03 6.50 2.25
CA ASN A 107 -10.35 5.12 2.61
C ASN A 107 -11.02 5.04 4.00
N ALA A 108 -10.65 5.95 4.90
CA ALA A 108 -11.31 6.08 6.20
C ALA A 108 -12.61 6.88 6.09
N ARG A 109 -13.65 6.42 6.82
CA ARG A 109 -14.93 7.14 6.94
C ARG A 109 -15.04 7.94 8.23
N THR A 110 -14.34 7.52 9.27
CA THR A 110 -14.32 8.16 10.59
C THR A 110 -12.86 8.36 11.04
N PRO A 111 -12.61 9.30 11.98
CA PRO A 111 -11.30 9.42 12.62
C PRO A 111 -10.83 8.10 13.26
N ALA A 112 -11.75 7.32 13.84
CA ALA A 112 -11.47 6.03 14.45
C ALA A 112 -11.00 4.99 13.41
N THR A 113 -11.65 4.91 12.24
CA THR A 113 -11.17 4.07 11.14
C THR A 113 -9.80 4.52 10.64
N LEU A 114 -9.55 5.82 10.53
CA LEU A 114 -8.23 6.33 10.14
C LEU A 114 -7.15 5.94 11.16
N LEU A 115 -7.44 6.09 12.46
CA LEU A 115 -6.54 5.66 13.53
C LEU A 115 -6.20 4.18 13.41
N LYS A 116 -7.21 3.33 13.19
CA LYS A 116 -7.02 1.88 12.99
C LYS A 116 -6.04 1.61 11.85
N ILE A 117 -6.28 2.22 10.69
CA ILE A 117 -5.41 2.07 9.51
C ILE A 117 -3.98 2.52 9.84
N LEU A 118 -3.83 3.71 10.45
CA LEU A 118 -2.53 4.28 10.81
C LEU A 118 -1.73 3.40 11.78
N LEU A 119 -2.38 2.85 12.80
CA LEU A 119 -1.75 1.94 13.76
C LEU A 119 -1.38 0.62 13.08
N LEU A 120 -2.28 0.00 12.32
CA LEU A 120 -1.97 -1.27 11.64
C LEU A 120 -0.87 -1.13 10.58
N GLN A 121 -0.75 0.03 9.93
CA GLN A 121 0.32 0.34 8.97
C GLN A 121 1.71 0.37 9.63
N GLN A 122 1.80 0.54 10.95
CA GLN A 122 3.10 0.51 11.63
C GLN A 122 3.79 -0.85 11.53
N ILE A 123 3.03 -1.93 11.36
CA ILE A 123 3.58 -3.26 11.05
C ILE A 123 4.34 -3.22 9.71
N ASP A 124 3.78 -2.56 8.70
CA ASP A 124 4.42 -2.44 7.38
C ASP A 124 5.70 -1.61 7.45
N VAL A 125 5.65 -0.51 8.21
CA VAL A 125 6.82 0.35 8.45
C VAL A 125 7.92 -0.44 9.15
N LEU A 126 7.57 -1.20 10.19
CA LEU A 126 8.50 -2.03 10.92
C LEU A 126 9.17 -3.06 10.01
N TRP A 127 8.36 -3.80 9.24
CA TRP A 127 8.84 -4.83 8.31
C TRP A 127 9.75 -4.31 7.21
N TRP A 128 9.48 -3.11 6.69
CA TRP A 128 10.15 -2.60 5.49
C TRP A 128 11.00 -1.35 5.70
N SER A 129 11.21 -0.92 6.94
CA SER A 129 12.00 0.27 7.30
C SER A 129 13.44 0.27 6.78
N SER A 130 14.05 -0.91 6.64
CA SER A 130 15.41 -1.10 6.15
C SER A 130 15.53 -1.06 4.62
N VAL A 131 14.41 -1.16 3.91
CA VAL A 131 14.38 -1.18 2.45
C VAL A 131 14.17 0.23 1.92
N ARG A 132 15.07 0.67 1.04
CA ARG A 132 14.97 1.98 0.41
C ARG A 132 13.70 2.06 -0.46
N PRO A 133 12.83 3.06 -0.27
CA PRO A 133 11.68 3.27 -1.15
C PRO A 133 12.11 3.79 -2.52
N PHE A 134 11.34 3.46 -3.56
CA PHE A 134 11.48 4.06 -4.88
C PHE A 134 11.13 5.55 -4.81
N THR A 135 12.03 6.40 -5.30
CA THR A 135 11.87 7.85 -5.19
C THR A 135 10.83 8.34 -6.20
N ASP A 136 10.97 7.89 -7.45
CA ASP A 136 10.18 8.34 -8.60
C ASP A 136 9.83 7.20 -9.57
N ASP A 137 9.23 7.57 -10.71
CA ASP A 137 8.78 6.65 -11.75
C ASP A 137 9.94 5.92 -12.44
N ALA A 138 11.10 6.57 -12.58
CA ALA A 138 12.28 5.98 -13.22
C ALA A 138 12.91 4.92 -12.32
N ASP A 139 12.97 5.19 -11.01
CA ASP A 139 13.40 4.22 -10.00
C ASP A 139 12.53 2.95 -10.04
N VAL A 140 11.22 3.09 -10.17
CA VAL A 140 10.29 1.94 -10.26
C VAL A 140 10.49 1.16 -11.57
N LEU A 141 10.42 1.84 -12.72
CA LEU A 141 10.41 1.20 -14.03
C LEU A 141 11.79 0.66 -14.44
N GLY A 142 12.86 1.26 -13.93
CA GLY A 142 14.24 0.84 -14.17
C GLY A 142 14.74 -0.23 -13.18
N SER A 143 13.96 -0.55 -12.14
CA SER A 143 14.39 -1.53 -11.14
C SER A 143 14.49 -2.94 -11.74
N PRO A 144 15.63 -3.64 -11.59
CA PRO A 144 15.78 -5.03 -12.04
C PRO A 144 14.98 -6.01 -11.18
N GLU A 145 14.49 -5.59 -10.01
CA GLU A 145 13.73 -6.40 -9.06
C GLU A 145 12.24 -6.52 -9.44
N MET A 146 11.84 -5.91 -10.57
CA MET A 146 10.45 -5.80 -11.00
C MET A 146 10.12 -6.72 -12.18
N ALA A 147 9.02 -7.44 -12.05
CA ALA A 147 8.41 -8.24 -13.10
C ALA A 147 7.41 -7.41 -13.92
N TRP A 148 7.44 -7.53 -15.24
CA TRP A 148 6.48 -6.87 -16.13
C TRP A 148 5.16 -7.64 -16.24
N LEU A 149 4.10 -7.13 -15.60
CA LEU A 149 2.79 -7.78 -15.52
C LEU A 149 2.16 -8.05 -16.90
N PRO A 150 2.22 -7.15 -17.90
CA PRO A 150 1.67 -7.44 -19.23
C PRO A 150 2.31 -8.65 -19.92
N SER A 151 3.60 -8.92 -19.68
CA SER A 151 4.25 -10.13 -20.21
C SER A 151 3.70 -11.39 -19.55
N LEU A 152 3.57 -11.39 -18.23
CA LEU A 152 3.00 -12.51 -17.47
C LEU A 152 1.54 -12.75 -17.86
N ARG A 153 0.76 -11.68 -18.04
CA ARG A 153 -0.64 -11.76 -18.51
C ARG A 153 -0.75 -12.41 -19.88
N ARG A 154 0.10 -12.02 -20.85
CA ARG A 154 0.11 -12.64 -22.20
C ARG A 154 0.41 -14.14 -22.15
N ARG A 155 1.26 -14.56 -21.20
CA ARG A 155 1.61 -15.96 -20.96
C ARG A 155 0.61 -16.70 -20.07
N ARG A 156 -0.50 -16.06 -19.68
CA ARG A 156 -1.51 -16.61 -18.76
C ARG A 156 -0.93 -17.03 -17.40
N GLN A 157 0.07 -16.30 -16.92
CA GLN A 157 0.74 -16.53 -15.63
C GLN A 157 0.22 -15.62 -14.50
N LEU A 158 -0.91 -14.92 -14.72
CA LEU A 158 -1.58 -14.12 -13.70
C LEU A 158 -2.97 -14.71 -13.43
N ALA A 159 -3.24 -15.04 -12.18
CA ALA A 159 -4.55 -15.51 -11.72
C ALA A 159 -5.47 -14.36 -11.26
N PHE A 160 -4.91 -13.15 -11.10
CA PHE A 160 -5.65 -11.93 -10.76
C PHE A 160 -5.77 -10.97 -11.96
N ARG A 161 -6.75 -10.07 -11.85
CA ARG A 161 -6.97 -8.97 -12.80
C ARG A 161 -6.48 -7.66 -12.24
N TYR A 162 -6.08 -6.78 -13.16
CA TYR A 162 -5.70 -5.40 -12.85
C TYR A 162 -5.98 -4.51 -14.05
N ARG A 163 -6.03 -3.20 -13.78
CA ARG A 163 -6.03 -2.14 -14.79
C ARG A 163 -4.90 -1.17 -14.48
N VAL A 164 -4.28 -0.62 -15.51
CA VAL A 164 -3.30 0.46 -15.36
C VAL A 164 -4.05 1.80 -15.38
N CYS A 165 -3.66 2.72 -14.51
CA CYS A 165 -4.29 4.03 -14.38
C CYS A 165 -4.34 4.76 -15.73
N ALA A 166 -5.51 5.27 -16.07
CA ALA A 166 -5.78 5.95 -17.33
C ALA A 166 -5.25 7.40 -17.28
N THR A 167 -3.98 7.58 -17.64
CA THR A 167 -3.35 8.92 -17.72
C THR A 167 -3.78 9.73 -18.93
N HIS A 168 -4.28 9.07 -19.99
CA HIS A 168 -4.68 9.71 -21.26
C HIS A 168 -6.21 9.74 -21.47
N PHE A 169 -6.68 10.73 -22.24
CA PHE A 169 -8.12 10.97 -22.48
C PHE A 169 -8.89 9.76 -23.04
N PRO A 170 -8.38 9.01 -24.04
CA PRO A 170 -9.11 7.86 -24.59
C PRO A 170 -9.36 6.76 -23.54
N ALA A 171 -8.37 6.48 -22.68
CA ALA A 171 -8.51 5.50 -21.62
C ALA A 171 -9.52 5.95 -20.55
N ARG A 172 -9.60 7.27 -20.27
CA ARG A 172 -10.64 7.83 -19.38
C ARG A 172 -12.04 7.72 -19.98
N ALA A 173 -12.20 7.97 -21.28
CA ALA A 173 -13.47 7.86 -21.98
C ALA A 173 -13.99 6.40 -21.99
N ARG A 174 -13.12 5.42 -22.26
CA ARG A 174 -13.44 3.98 -22.10
C ARG A 174 -13.94 3.68 -20.69
N ASN A 175 -13.19 4.10 -19.66
CA ASN A 175 -13.56 3.81 -18.28
C ASN A 175 -14.91 4.43 -17.93
N HIS A 176 -15.17 5.68 -18.35
CA HIS A 176 -16.49 6.30 -18.19
C HIS A 176 -17.59 5.50 -18.87
N ALA A 177 -17.39 5.04 -20.11
CA ALA A 177 -18.35 4.20 -20.82
C ALA A 177 -18.59 2.86 -20.11
N VAL A 178 -17.54 2.15 -19.68
CA VAL A 178 -17.69 0.89 -18.93
C VAL A 178 -18.44 1.12 -17.62
N HIS A 179 -18.13 2.18 -16.87
CA HIS A 179 -18.82 2.47 -15.61
C HIS A 179 -20.28 2.89 -15.80
N ARG A 180 -20.61 3.55 -16.91
CA ARG A 180 -21.99 3.97 -17.18
C ARG A 180 -22.86 2.86 -17.78
N TRP A 181 -22.28 2.00 -18.63
CA TRP A 181 -23.04 1.01 -19.41
C TRP A 181 -22.87 -0.43 -18.92
N ALA A 182 -21.84 -0.71 -18.12
CA ALA A 182 -21.57 -2.03 -17.54
C ALA A 182 -20.94 -1.92 -16.14
N PRO A 183 -21.61 -1.28 -15.16
CA PRO A 183 -21.04 -1.01 -13.82
C PRO A 183 -20.63 -2.27 -13.04
N GLY A 184 -21.18 -3.43 -13.40
CA GLY A 184 -20.81 -4.73 -12.81
C GLY A 184 -19.54 -5.35 -13.37
N ARG A 185 -19.03 -4.88 -14.52
CA ARG A 185 -17.95 -5.56 -15.28
C ARG A 185 -16.55 -5.36 -14.71
N GLU A 186 -16.26 -4.15 -14.23
CA GLU A 186 -14.96 -3.77 -13.68
C GLU A 186 -15.16 -2.79 -12.50
N PRO A 187 -14.31 -2.81 -11.46
CA PRO A 187 -14.37 -1.83 -10.39
C PRO A 187 -13.98 -0.42 -10.85
N VAL A 188 -14.47 0.56 -10.09
CA VAL A 188 -14.35 2.00 -10.39
C VAL A 188 -12.98 2.58 -9.95
N SER A 189 -12.15 1.77 -9.31
CA SER A 189 -10.79 2.14 -8.86
C SER A 189 -9.91 2.73 -9.98
N SER A 190 -9.02 3.65 -9.66
CA SER A 190 -8.08 4.22 -10.64
C SER A 190 -7.19 3.17 -11.33
N GLY A 191 -6.84 2.09 -10.63
CA GLY A 191 -5.94 1.03 -11.11
C GLY A 191 -4.46 1.32 -10.81
N LEU A 192 -3.58 0.39 -11.19
CA LEU A 192 -2.15 0.41 -10.91
C LEU A 192 -1.48 1.66 -11.51
N SER A 193 -0.62 2.32 -10.74
CA SER A 193 0.26 3.38 -11.26
C SER A 193 1.24 2.84 -12.30
N TYR A 194 1.78 1.65 -12.07
CA TYR A 194 2.75 1.01 -12.95
C TYR A 194 2.35 -0.44 -13.25
N PRO A 195 2.62 -0.97 -14.46
CA PRO A 195 2.34 -2.37 -14.81
C PRO A 195 3.43 -3.33 -14.33
N VAL A 196 4.05 -3.06 -13.18
CA VAL A 196 5.12 -3.87 -12.59
C VAL A 196 4.77 -4.30 -11.18
N ALA A 197 5.37 -5.39 -10.73
CA ALA A 197 5.33 -5.86 -9.36
C ALA A 197 6.59 -6.67 -9.04
N ARG A 198 6.96 -6.77 -7.76
CA ARG A 198 7.99 -7.73 -7.34
C ARG A 198 7.55 -9.16 -7.64
N PRO A 199 8.46 -10.06 -8.07
CA PRO A 199 8.13 -11.47 -8.32
C PRO A 199 7.41 -12.14 -7.14
N ALA A 200 7.87 -11.93 -5.90
CA ALA A 200 7.23 -12.44 -4.70
C ALA A 200 5.77 -11.98 -4.56
N MET A 201 5.49 -10.69 -4.81
CA MET A 201 4.12 -10.16 -4.79
C MET A 201 3.25 -10.77 -5.88
N VAL A 202 3.79 -11.04 -7.08
CA VAL A 202 3.05 -11.75 -8.13
C VAL A 202 2.68 -13.16 -7.70
N ALA A 203 3.63 -13.90 -7.13
CA ALA A 203 3.40 -15.27 -6.65
C ALA A 203 2.33 -15.30 -5.55
N LEU A 204 2.46 -14.42 -4.56
CA LEU A 204 1.48 -14.24 -3.49
C LEU A 204 0.09 -13.91 -4.05
N LEU A 205 -0.03 -12.90 -4.91
CA LEU A 205 -1.32 -12.48 -5.45
C LEU A 205 -1.96 -13.57 -6.33
N ASN A 206 -1.15 -14.39 -7.01
CA ASN A 206 -1.65 -15.57 -7.71
C ASN A 206 -2.20 -16.60 -6.72
N GLU A 207 -1.45 -16.94 -5.67
CA GLU A 207 -1.88 -17.91 -4.65
C GLU A 207 -3.18 -17.44 -3.95
N VAL A 208 -3.26 -16.15 -3.60
CA VAL A 208 -4.48 -15.54 -3.03
C VAL A 208 -5.64 -15.63 -4.01
N ALA A 209 -5.42 -15.33 -5.29
CA ALA A 209 -6.47 -15.40 -6.31
C ALA A 209 -6.99 -16.83 -6.50
N ASP A 210 -6.12 -17.83 -6.49
CA ASP A 210 -6.49 -19.24 -6.62
C ASP A 210 -7.28 -19.73 -5.39
N ARG A 211 -6.82 -19.41 -4.17
CA ARG A 211 -7.55 -19.74 -2.94
C ARG A 211 -8.91 -19.04 -2.89
N PHE A 212 -8.96 -17.78 -3.30
CA PHE A 212 -10.22 -17.04 -3.40
C PHE A 212 -11.18 -17.64 -4.42
N ALA A 213 -10.70 -18.03 -5.60
CA ALA A 213 -11.54 -18.69 -6.61
C ALA A 213 -12.12 -20.02 -6.11
N GLN A 214 -11.35 -20.77 -5.31
CA GLN A 214 -11.83 -22.00 -4.67
C GLN A 214 -12.90 -21.69 -3.61
N ALA A 215 -12.68 -20.68 -2.76
CA ALA A 215 -13.59 -20.32 -1.67
C ALA A 215 -14.88 -19.64 -2.15
N ALA A 216 -14.82 -18.81 -3.19
CA ALA A 216 -15.97 -18.08 -3.73
C ALA A 216 -16.95 -18.97 -4.52
N GLY A 217 -16.55 -20.20 -4.88
CA GLY A 217 -17.36 -21.10 -5.68
C GLY A 217 -17.54 -20.62 -7.13
N PRO A 218 -18.70 -20.91 -7.77
CA PRO A 218 -18.92 -20.62 -9.19
C PRO A 218 -19.24 -19.13 -9.43
N TRP A 219 -18.23 -18.27 -9.30
CA TRP A 219 -18.31 -16.86 -9.70
C TRP A 219 -17.42 -16.60 -10.92
N PRO A 220 -17.94 -15.99 -12.00
CA PRO A 220 -17.18 -15.81 -13.26
C PRO A 220 -16.12 -14.69 -13.20
N GLY A 221 -16.02 -13.99 -12.06
CA GLY A 221 -15.03 -12.95 -11.83
C GLY A 221 -13.66 -13.51 -11.43
N SER A 222 -12.77 -12.62 -11.04
CA SER A 222 -11.43 -12.94 -10.54
C SER A 222 -11.03 -11.87 -9.52
N LEU A 223 -10.06 -12.20 -8.67
CA LEU A 223 -9.42 -11.24 -7.77
C LEU A 223 -9.03 -9.98 -8.55
N TRP A 224 -9.34 -8.80 -8.00
CA TRP A 224 -8.99 -7.54 -8.65
C TRP A 224 -8.04 -6.72 -7.77
N VAL A 225 -6.88 -6.39 -8.35
CA VAL A 225 -5.83 -5.64 -7.68
C VAL A 225 -5.81 -4.19 -8.18
N ASN A 226 -5.95 -3.26 -7.24
CA ASN A 226 -6.07 -1.82 -7.47
C ASN A 226 -4.72 -1.10 -7.45
N CYS A 227 -3.81 -1.54 -6.59
CA CYS A 227 -2.47 -0.97 -6.45
C CYS A 227 -1.48 -2.06 -6.07
N ILE A 228 -0.20 -1.92 -6.47
CA ILE A 228 0.91 -2.79 -6.01
C ILE A 228 2.11 -1.90 -5.69
N VAL A 229 2.85 -1.46 -6.70
CA VAL A 229 3.98 -0.54 -6.52
C VAL A 229 3.54 0.91 -6.69
N ARG A 230 4.07 1.79 -5.83
CA ARG A 230 4.05 3.25 -5.98
C ARG A 230 5.48 3.79 -5.83
N SER A 231 5.76 4.97 -6.37
CA SER A 231 6.93 5.75 -5.97
C SER A 231 6.55 6.71 -4.83
N THR A 232 7.54 7.19 -4.10
CA THR A 232 7.34 8.24 -3.07
C THR A 232 6.72 9.49 -3.69
N ALA A 233 7.15 9.87 -4.91
CA ALA A 233 6.57 11.00 -5.64
C ALA A 233 5.07 10.79 -5.99
N VAL A 234 4.68 9.58 -6.38
CA VAL A 234 3.26 9.24 -6.59
C VAL A 234 2.48 9.27 -5.28
N GLN A 235 3.05 8.76 -4.20
CA GLN A 235 2.43 8.76 -2.87
C GLN A 235 2.14 10.19 -2.39
N GLN A 236 3.13 11.08 -2.48
CA GLN A 236 2.99 12.50 -2.13
C GLN A 236 1.94 13.21 -3.00
N ARG A 237 1.90 12.91 -4.30
CA ARG A 237 0.90 13.47 -5.22
C ARG A 237 -0.51 13.02 -4.85
N LEU A 238 -0.71 11.74 -4.52
CA LEU A 238 -2.00 11.23 -4.05
C LEU A 238 -2.43 11.90 -2.75
N ARG A 239 -1.49 12.08 -1.82
CA ARG A 239 -1.74 12.80 -0.56
C ARG A 239 -2.18 14.25 -0.82
N ALA A 240 -1.51 14.96 -1.72
CA ALA A 240 -1.87 16.32 -2.11
C ALA A 240 -3.25 16.42 -2.80
N LEU A 241 -3.72 15.32 -3.41
CA LEU A 241 -5.06 15.21 -4.01
C LEU A 241 -6.15 14.78 -2.99
N GLY A 242 -5.79 14.62 -1.71
CA GLY A 242 -6.71 14.27 -0.63
C GLY A 242 -6.96 12.77 -0.46
N TYR A 243 -6.15 11.90 -1.07
CA TYR A 243 -6.17 10.47 -0.78
C TYR A 243 -5.43 10.18 0.52
N SER A 244 -5.82 9.11 1.22
CA SER A 244 -5.11 8.55 2.38
C SER A 244 -3.81 7.86 1.95
N ALA A 245 -2.87 8.63 1.38
CA ALA A 245 -1.58 8.15 0.89
C ALA A 245 -0.47 8.49 1.90
N LEU A 246 -0.36 7.65 2.92
CA LEU A 246 0.53 7.86 4.06
C LEU A 246 1.99 7.50 3.74
N LEU A 247 2.93 8.13 4.45
CA LEU A 247 4.36 7.82 4.36
C LEU A 247 4.91 7.58 5.76
N PRO A 248 5.84 6.62 5.95
CA PRO A 248 6.35 5.66 4.96
C PRO A 248 5.28 4.65 4.48
N SER A 249 5.50 3.97 3.35
CA SER A 249 4.54 2.99 2.79
C SER A 249 5.23 1.81 2.11
N ALA A 250 4.76 0.59 2.38
CA ALA A 250 5.24 -0.63 1.73
C ALA A 250 4.93 -0.71 0.23
N HIS A 251 3.98 0.09 -0.29
CA HIS A 251 3.83 0.27 -1.74
C HIS A 251 5.06 0.93 -2.36
N CYS A 252 5.73 1.81 -1.60
CA CYS A 252 6.93 2.50 -2.05
C CYS A 252 8.17 1.59 -2.08
N THR A 253 8.13 0.44 -1.40
CA THR A 253 9.16 -0.60 -1.50
C THR A 253 8.72 -1.76 -2.40
N GLY A 254 7.45 -1.81 -2.80
CA GLY A 254 6.88 -2.82 -3.70
C GLY A 254 6.44 -4.11 -3.03
N HIS A 255 6.24 -4.11 -1.72
CA HIS A 255 5.86 -5.27 -0.91
C HIS A 255 4.41 -5.23 -0.42
N ALA A 256 3.61 -4.32 -0.97
CA ALA A 256 2.20 -4.23 -0.65
C ALA A 256 1.31 -4.21 -1.90
N ALA A 257 0.03 -4.48 -1.70
CA ALA A 257 -1.01 -4.38 -2.72
C ALA A 257 -2.34 -3.95 -2.09
N ASP A 258 -3.15 -3.26 -2.87
CA ASP A 258 -4.52 -2.92 -2.49
C ASP A 258 -5.47 -3.77 -3.34
N ILE A 259 -6.34 -4.54 -2.69
CA ILE A 259 -7.28 -5.46 -3.33
C ILE A 259 -8.69 -4.88 -3.24
N GLU A 260 -9.41 -4.86 -4.37
CA GLU A 260 -10.76 -4.28 -4.43
C GLU A 260 -11.77 -5.12 -3.63
N MET A 261 -12.41 -4.52 -2.62
CA MET A 261 -13.43 -5.19 -1.79
C MET A 261 -14.84 -4.68 -2.09
N ALA A 262 -15.02 -3.39 -2.35
CA ALA A 262 -16.36 -2.82 -2.57
C ALA A 262 -17.07 -3.45 -3.77
N TRP A 263 -16.35 -3.71 -4.86
CA TRP A 263 -16.91 -4.43 -6.01
C TRP A 263 -17.21 -5.90 -5.70
N LEU A 264 -16.34 -6.61 -4.99
CA LEU A 264 -16.59 -7.99 -4.57
C LEU A 264 -17.81 -8.12 -3.64
N ARG A 265 -18.02 -7.13 -2.74
CA ARG A 265 -19.20 -7.07 -1.87
C ARG A 265 -20.48 -6.93 -2.67
N ARG A 266 -20.48 -6.11 -3.73
CA ARG A 266 -21.64 -5.99 -4.65
C ARG A 266 -21.97 -7.28 -5.38
N HIS A 267 -20.99 -8.17 -5.55
CA HIS A 267 -21.16 -9.49 -6.15
C HIS A 267 -21.40 -10.61 -5.12
N GLY A 268 -21.48 -10.29 -3.82
CA GLY A 268 -21.74 -11.28 -2.77
C GLY A 268 -20.58 -12.25 -2.50
N VAL A 269 -19.38 -11.99 -3.04
CA VAL A 269 -18.22 -12.91 -2.93
C VAL A 269 -17.12 -12.39 -2.00
N ALA A 270 -17.27 -11.19 -1.43
CA ALA A 270 -16.23 -10.60 -0.58
C ALA A 270 -15.88 -11.46 0.64
N ALA A 271 -16.86 -12.05 1.32
CA ALA A 271 -16.62 -12.86 2.52
C ALA A 271 -15.58 -13.97 2.29
N ALA A 272 -15.64 -14.65 1.15
CA ALA A 272 -14.66 -15.68 0.79
C ALA A 272 -13.23 -15.12 0.68
N LEU A 273 -13.05 -13.89 0.19
CA LEU A 273 -11.74 -13.25 0.17
C LEU A 273 -11.34 -12.75 1.57
N GLU A 274 -12.28 -12.23 2.34
CA GLU A 274 -12.04 -11.78 3.73
C GLU A 274 -11.51 -12.95 4.58
N ASP A 275 -12.08 -14.15 4.43
CA ASP A 275 -11.63 -15.37 5.09
C ASP A 275 -10.20 -15.77 4.65
N VAL A 276 -9.93 -15.77 3.34
CA VAL A 276 -8.60 -16.09 2.79
C VAL A 276 -7.54 -15.12 3.33
N LEU A 277 -7.80 -13.82 3.27
CA LEU A 277 -6.84 -12.80 3.73
C LEU A 277 -6.66 -12.84 5.25
N THR A 278 -7.72 -13.11 6.00
CA THR A 278 -7.65 -13.31 7.46
C THR A 278 -6.81 -14.54 7.81
N ALA A 279 -6.93 -15.64 7.07
CA ALA A 279 -6.08 -16.81 7.25
C ALA A 279 -4.60 -16.47 7.06
N TYR A 280 -4.23 -15.77 5.98
CA TYR A 280 -2.86 -15.31 5.76
C TYR A 280 -2.34 -14.36 6.86
N ARG A 281 -3.22 -13.53 7.42
CA ARG A 281 -2.88 -12.67 8.56
C ARG A 281 -2.56 -13.49 9.81
N THR A 282 -3.40 -14.48 10.12
CA THR A 282 -3.23 -15.39 11.26
C THR A 282 -1.97 -16.26 11.11
N GLU A 283 -1.68 -16.72 9.89
CA GLU A 283 -0.45 -17.44 9.55
C GLU A 283 0.81 -16.54 9.59
N GLY A 284 0.66 -15.23 9.77
CA GLY A 284 1.77 -14.28 9.80
C GLY A 284 2.40 -14.01 8.43
N VAL A 285 1.75 -14.41 7.33
CA VAL A 285 2.23 -14.20 5.96
C VAL A 285 1.96 -12.77 5.49
N LEU A 286 0.81 -12.22 5.86
CA LEU A 286 0.37 -10.88 5.48
C LEU A 286 0.09 -10.01 6.70
N ASN A 287 0.39 -8.72 6.59
CA ASN A 287 -0.40 -7.72 7.29
C ASN A 287 -1.60 -7.37 6.41
N VAL A 288 -2.79 -7.34 7.00
CA VAL A 288 -4.05 -7.09 6.28
C VAL A 288 -4.80 -5.99 7.00
N ILE A 289 -5.11 -4.91 6.29
CA ILE A 289 -5.78 -3.72 6.81
C ILE A 289 -7.06 -3.49 6.01
N ASP A 290 -8.19 -3.45 6.70
CA ASP A 290 -9.46 -3.07 6.09
C ASP A 290 -9.50 -1.55 5.89
N GLU A 291 -9.36 -1.13 4.63
CA GLU A 291 -9.44 0.26 4.20
C GLU A 291 -10.82 0.59 3.58
N GLY A 292 -11.83 -0.23 3.85
CA GLY A 292 -13.19 -0.05 3.39
C GLY A 292 -13.38 -0.43 1.92
N GLN A 293 -13.02 0.45 0.98
CA GLN A 293 -13.21 0.16 -0.45
C GLN A 293 -12.27 -0.95 -0.92
N ALA A 294 -11.04 -0.92 -0.45
CA ALA A 294 -10.02 -1.90 -0.72
C ALA A 294 -9.50 -2.47 0.60
N TRP A 295 -8.90 -3.64 0.56
CA TRP A 295 -8.08 -4.14 1.65
C TRP A 295 -6.62 -4.01 1.25
N HIS A 296 -5.85 -3.39 2.13
CA HIS A 296 -4.41 -3.32 1.99
C HIS A 296 -3.80 -4.63 2.48
N VAL A 297 -2.87 -5.17 1.70
CA VAL A 297 -2.08 -6.34 2.08
C VAL A 297 -0.60 -6.03 1.93
N CYS A 298 0.19 -6.39 2.93
CA CYS A 298 1.64 -6.22 2.95
C CYS A 298 2.30 -7.56 3.25
N LEU A 299 3.28 -7.96 2.45
CA LEU A 299 4.00 -9.22 2.59
C LEU A 299 4.98 -9.16 3.76
N ASN A 300 4.98 -10.20 4.60
CA ASN A 300 5.98 -10.33 5.66
C ASN A 300 7.37 -10.67 5.07
N PRO A 301 8.43 -9.93 5.42
CA PRO A 301 9.79 -10.22 4.98
C PRO A 301 10.24 -11.68 5.20
N ALA A 302 9.77 -12.32 6.28
CA ALA A 302 10.16 -13.68 6.66
C ALA A 302 9.74 -14.77 5.64
N VAL A 303 8.81 -14.46 4.74
CA VAL A 303 8.28 -15.42 3.74
C VAL A 303 8.55 -14.98 2.30
N VAL A 304 9.30 -13.90 2.09
CA VAL A 304 9.63 -13.39 0.75
C VAL A 304 10.31 -14.45 -0.09
N ASP A 305 11.36 -15.08 0.44
CA ASP A 305 12.12 -16.11 -0.27
C ASP A 305 11.25 -17.28 -0.76
N ARG A 306 10.23 -17.65 0.03
CA ARG A 306 9.25 -18.67 -0.38
C ARG A 306 8.51 -18.22 -1.64
N TYR A 307 8.00 -17.00 -1.65
CA TYR A 307 7.23 -16.47 -2.77
C TYR A 307 8.10 -16.11 -3.98
N GLU A 308 9.37 -15.73 -3.78
CA GLU A 308 10.31 -15.57 -4.88
C GLU A 308 10.55 -16.88 -5.63
N ARG A 309 10.68 -18.01 -4.92
CA ARG A 309 10.82 -19.34 -5.53
C ARG A 309 9.55 -19.79 -6.29
N LEU A 310 8.39 -19.34 -5.85
CA LEU A 310 7.10 -19.64 -6.49
C LEU A 310 6.78 -18.69 -7.64
N ALA A 311 7.55 -17.62 -7.82
CA ALA A 311 7.25 -16.60 -8.80
C ALA A 311 7.34 -17.14 -10.23
N PRO A 312 6.40 -16.74 -11.12
CA PRO A 312 6.51 -17.07 -12.53
C PRO A 312 7.84 -16.57 -13.10
N LEU A 313 8.56 -17.43 -13.83
CA LEU A 313 9.81 -17.06 -14.47
C LEU A 313 9.61 -15.85 -15.39
N THR A 314 10.23 -14.73 -15.04
CA THR A 314 10.37 -13.59 -15.91
C THR A 314 11.43 -13.90 -16.95
N ALA A 315 11.02 -14.10 -18.20
CA ALA A 315 12.01 -13.89 -19.27
C ALA A 315 12.35 -12.40 -19.21
N GLY A 316 13.63 -12.06 -19.12
CA GLY A 316 14.09 -10.68 -19.22
C GLY A 316 13.49 -9.98 -20.45
N PRO A 317 13.46 -8.64 -20.48
CA PRO A 317 13.02 -7.92 -21.67
C PRO A 317 13.80 -8.49 -22.86
N ALA A 318 13.05 -9.03 -23.84
CA ALA A 318 13.65 -9.51 -25.06
C ALA A 318 14.49 -8.37 -25.61
N GLY A 319 15.81 -8.55 -25.58
CA GLY A 319 16.74 -7.62 -26.18
C GLY A 319 16.28 -7.39 -27.61
N SER A 320 16.12 -6.12 -27.95
CA SER A 320 16.03 -5.65 -29.33
C SER A 320 17.07 -6.39 -30.18
N ARG A 321 16.58 -7.27 -31.05
CA ARG A 321 17.24 -7.64 -32.29
C ARG A 321 16.35 -7.16 -33.43
#